data_AF-A0A952NFA8-F1
#
_entry.id   AF-A0A952NFA8-F1
#
_cell.length_a   1.000
_cell.length_b   1.000
_cell.length_c   1.000
_cell.angle_alpha   90.00
_cell.angle_beta   90.00
_cell.angle_gamma   90.00
#
_symmetry.space_group_name_H-M   'P 1'
#
loop_
_entity.id
_entity.type
_entity.pdbx_description
1 polymer ?
#
loop_
_entity_poly.entity_id
_entity_poly.type
_entity_poly.pdbx_seq_one_letter_code
_entity_poly.pdbx_strand_id
1 'polypeptide(L)'
;MNLSPVEKDLVLGEMRTMLKAINGMLGALSDGDMSKAAEAATSAGMAMAVDASPILMAKLPLDFKELGMGTQKAFDDLSSEIKKGSTVPQVLVKMHQITNRCIACHETNRLGSITPKFDGLTAQFAFHRWDMPTAPGLNGKNSQ
;
A
#
# COMPACT_ATOMS: atom_id res chain seq x y z
N MET A 1 -2.93 15.33 -1.80
CA MET A 1 -4.33 14.92 -2.06
C MET A 1 -5.02 14.51 -0.78
N ASN A 2 -6.33 14.73 -0.67
CA ASN A 2 -7.10 14.52 0.56
C ASN A 2 -8.05 13.32 0.42
N LEU A 3 -7.69 12.21 1.05
CA LEU A 3 -8.44 10.96 1.01
C LEU A 3 -9.12 10.71 2.36
N SER A 4 -10.21 9.94 2.35
CA SER A 4 -10.76 9.34 3.55
C SER A 4 -9.75 8.32 4.12
N PRO A 5 -9.84 7.95 5.41
CA PRO A 5 -8.96 6.94 5.98
C PRO A 5 -8.97 5.60 5.21
N VAL A 6 -10.15 5.16 4.76
CA VAL A 6 -10.32 3.91 4.01
C VAL A 6 -9.69 4.00 2.62
N GLU A 7 -9.94 5.09 1.89
CA GLU A 7 -9.33 5.34 0.58
C GLU A 7 -7.80 5.42 0.65
N LYS A 8 -7.29 6.08 1.70
CA LYS A 8 -5.84 6.17 1.94
C LYS A 8 -5.24 4.79 2.21
N ASP A 9 -5.91 3.96 3.00
CA ASP A 9 -5.42 2.62 3.30
C ASP A 9 -5.43 1.69 2.09
N LEU A 10 -6.42 1.82 1.19
CA LEU A 10 -6.43 1.11 -0.09
C LEU A 10 -5.18 1.45 -0.92
N VAL A 11 -4.92 2.73 -1.16
CA VAL A 11 -3.75 3.19 -1.93
C VAL A 11 -2.43 2.73 -1.28
N LEU A 12 -2.31 2.87 0.03
CA LEU A 12 -1.12 2.41 0.76
C LEU A 12 -0.99 0.88 0.77
N GLY A 13 -2.11 0.16 0.73
CA GLY A 13 -2.17 -1.29 0.59
C GLY A 13 -1.53 -1.75 -0.71
N GLU A 14 -1.89 -1.13 -1.83
CA GLU A 14 -1.27 -1.39 -3.13
C GLU A 14 0.24 -1.14 -3.11
N MET A 15 0.68 -0.02 -2.52
CA MET A 15 2.11 0.30 -2.35
C MET A 15 2.86 -0.74 -1.52
N ARG A 16 2.24 -1.25 -0.45
CA ARG A 16 2.82 -2.33 0.37
C ARG A 16 2.95 -3.63 -0.42
N THR A 17 1.99 -3.95 -1.29
CA THR A 17 2.07 -5.12 -2.16
C THR A 17 3.21 -5.00 -3.18
N MET A 18 3.36 -3.83 -3.82
CA MET A 18 4.49 -3.57 -4.73
C MET A 18 5.85 -3.69 -4.02
N LEU A 19 5.97 -3.18 -2.79
CA LEU A 19 7.19 -3.33 -2.00
C LEU A 19 7.49 -4.80 -1.66
N LYS A 20 6.46 -5.58 -1.30
CA LYS A 20 6.60 -7.03 -1.05
C LYS A 20 7.07 -7.76 -2.31
N ALA A 21 6.57 -7.40 -3.49
CA ALA A 21 7.02 -7.97 -4.76
C ALA A 21 8.49 -7.69 -5.04
N ILE A 22 8.98 -6.46 -4.80
CA ILE A 22 10.41 -6.13 -4.92
C ILE A 22 11.25 -7.01 -4.01
N ASN A 23 10.87 -7.12 -2.73
CA ASN A 23 11.58 -7.98 -1.77
C ASN A 23 11.54 -9.46 -2.19
N GLY A 24 10.39 -9.95 -2.67
CA GLY A 24 10.22 -11.31 -3.17
C GLY A 24 11.11 -11.60 -4.38
N MET A 25 11.21 -10.67 -5.33
CA MET A 25 12.13 -10.79 -6.47
C MET A 25 13.60 -10.81 -6.01
N LEU A 26 14.01 -9.92 -5.10
CA LEU A 26 15.38 -9.92 -4.57
C LEU A 26 15.75 -11.27 -3.94
N GLY A 27 14.87 -11.82 -3.09
CA GLY A 27 15.09 -13.12 -2.47
C GLY A 27 15.11 -14.28 -3.47
N ALA A 28 14.20 -14.27 -4.45
CA ALA A 28 14.19 -15.28 -5.50
C ALA A 28 15.45 -15.24 -6.38
N LEU A 29 15.92 -14.03 -6.73
CA LEU A 29 17.15 -13.85 -7.50
C LEU A 29 18.39 -14.28 -6.73
N SER A 30 18.45 -14.05 -5.41
CA SER A 30 19.57 -14.56 -4.58
C SER A 30 19.62 -16.07 -4.52
N ASP A 31 18.45 -16.73 -4.61
CA ASP A 31 18.31 -18.18 -4.62
C ASP A 31 18.49 -18.78 -6.04
N GLY A 32 18.64 -17.95 -7.07
CA GLY A 32 18.70 -18.38 -8.48
C GLY A 32 17.35 -18.85 -9.05
N ASP A 33 16.24 -18.60 -8.35
CA ASP A 33 14.90 -19.04 -8.71
C ASP A 33 14.17 -17.98 -9.57
N MET A 34 14.38 -18.08 -10.89
CA MET A 34 13.73 -17.18 -11.85
C MET A 34 12.20 -17.35 -11.90
N SER A 35 11.68 -18.54 -11.61
CA SER A 35 10.23 -18.78 -11.62
C SER A 35 9.57 -18.01 -10.49
N LYS A 36 10.11 -18.13 -9.28
CA LYS A 36 9.64 -17.40 -8.10
C LYS A 36 9.82 -15.89 -8.24
N ALA A 37 10.86 -15.42 -8.95
CA ALA A 37 11.02 -14.01 -9.28
C ALA A 37 9.88 -13.51 -10.20
N ALA A 38 9.49 -14.29 -11.20
CA ALA A 38 8.35 -13.95 -12.07
C ALA A 38 7.01 -13.94 -11.32
N GLU A 39 6.80 -14.89 -10.40
CA GLU A 39 5.61 -14.93 -9.55
C GLU A 39 5.54 -13.71 -8.63
N ALA A 40 6.65 -13.35 -7.98
CA ALA A 40 6.75 -12.16 -7.17
C ALA A 40 6.41 -10.89 -7.98
N ALA A 41 6.97 -10.75 -9.19
CA ALA A 41 6.63 -9.64 -10.09
C ALA A 41 5.13 -9.61 -10.43
N THR A 42 4.54 -10.76 -10.77
CA THR A 42 3.11 -10.89 -11.11
C THR A 42 2.19 -10.39 -9.99
N SER A 43 2.56 -10.60 -8.72
CA SER A 43 1.75 -10.19 -7.56
C SER A 43 1.55 -8.67 -7.44
N ALA A 44 2.40 -7.87 -8.10
CA ALA A 44 2.34 -6.42 -8.14
C ALA A 44 1.86 -5.86 -9.49
N GLY A 45 1.41 -6.74 -10.39
CA GLY A 45 0.92 -6.40 -11.72
C GLY A 45 -0.45 -5.73 -11.72
N MET A 46 -0.98 -5.45 -12.91
CA MET A 46 -2.28 -4.77 -13.11
C MET A 46 -3.45 -5.52 -12.49
N ALA A 47 -3.38 -6.84 -12.35
CA ALA A 47 -4.42 -7.64 -11.69
C ALA A 47 -4.65 -7.22 -10.22
N MET A 48 -3.63 -6.64 -9.58
CA MET A 48 -3.75 -6.08 -8.22
C MET A 48 -4.53 -4.75 -8.21
N ALA A 49 -4.50 -3.97 -9.30
CA ALA A 49 -5.10 -2.64 -9.42
C ALA A 49 -6.63 -2.63 -9.59
N VAL A 50 -7.24 -3.81 -9.78
CA VAL A 50 -8.63 -3.95 -10.26
C VAL A 50 -9.66 -3.51 -9.20
N ASP A 51 -9.24 -3.35 -7.94
CA ASP A 51 -10.15 -3.10 -6.81
C ASP A 51 -10.31 -1.61 -6.43
N ALA A 52 -9.74 -0.69 -7.20
CA ALA A 52 -9.91 0.73 -6.95
C ALA A 52 -11.34 1.20 -7.29
N SER A 53 -12.11 1.62 -6.29
CA SER A 53 -13.43 2.23 -6.50
C SER A 53 -13.37 3.37 -7.52
N PRO A 54 -14.30 3.48 -8.49
CA PRO A 54 -14.36 4.59 -9.44
C PRO A 54 -14.35 5.98 -8.77
N ILE A 55 -14.91 6.07 -7.56
CA ILE A 55 -14.92 7.30 -6.75
C ILE A 55 -13.51 7.67 -6.29
N LEU A 56 -12.71 6.68 -5.88
CA LEU A 56 -11.30 6.89 -5.52
C LEU A 56 -10.52 7.36 -6.75
N MET A 57 -10.67 6.70 -7.90
CA MET A 57 -9.97 7.06 -9.14
C MET A 57 -10.28 8.47 -9.64
N ALA A 58 -11.50 8.97 -9.38
CA ALA A 58 -11.88 10.34 -9.67
C ALA A 58 -11.15 11.37 -8.78
N LYS A 59 -10.77 10.99 -7.56
CA LYS A 59 -10.07 11.87 -6.60
C LYS A 59 -8.55 11.89 -6.79
N LEU A 60 -7.99 10.88 -7.45
CA LEU A 60 -6.55 10.78 -7.68
C LEU A 60 -6.09 11.71 -8.82
N PRO A 61 -5.03 12.51 -8.61
CA PRO A 61 -4.39 13.28 -9.66
C PRO A 61 -3.97 12.43 -10.88
N LEU A 62 -3.92 13.05 -12.06
CA LEU A 62 -3.59 12.33 -13.30
C LEU A 62 -2.17 11.74 -13.26
N ASP A 63 -1.19 12.55 -12.87
CA ASP A 63 0.21 12.14 -12.70
C ASP A 63 0.36 10.98 -11.71
N PHE A 64 -0.39 11.00 -10.60
CA PHE A 64 -0.43 9.90 -9.64
C PHE A 64 -0.92 8.60 -10.28
N LYS A 65 -1.99 8.66 -11.06
CA LYS A 65 -2.56 7.49 -11.75
C LYS A 65 -1.61 6.96 -12.82
N GLU A 66 -0.98 7.84 -13.59
CA GLU A 66 0.00 7.46 -14.62
C GLU A 66 1.22 6.77 -14.01
N LEU A 67 1.76 7.31 -12.90
CA LEU A 67 2.87 6.69 -12.18
C LEU A 67 2.47 5.35 -11.55
N GLY A 68 1.31 5.28 -10.89
CA GLY A 68 0.79 4.06 -10.26
C GLY A 68 0.57 2.93 -11.27
N MET A 69 -0.30 3.15 -12.26
CA MET A 69 -0.61 2.16 -13.30
C MET A 69 0.62 1.81 -14.15
N GLY A 70 1.46 2.80 -14.45
CA GLY A 70 2.71 2.57 -15.18
C GLY A 70 3.71 1.70 -14.40
N THR A 71 3.68 1.76 -13.06
CA THR A 71 4.48 0.89 -12.20
C THR A 71 3.94 -0.53 -12.18
N GLN A 72 2.62 -0.71 -12.01
CA GLN A 72 1.97 -2.03 -12.06
C GLN A 72 2.18 -2.71 -13.42
N LYS A 73 2.03 -1.98 -14.53
CA LYS A 73 2.35 -2.50 -15.86
C LYS A 73 3.82 -2.93 -15.99
N ALA A 74 4.75 -2.17 -15.42
CA ALA A 74 6.18 -2.53 -15.47
C ALA A 74 6.48 -3.84 -14.72
N PHE A 75 5.74 -4.16 -13.65
CA PHE A 75 5.82 -5.46 -12.98
C PHE A 75 5.30 -6.61 -13.87
N ASP A 76 4.17 -6.42 -14.57
CA ASP A 76 3.66 -7.42 -15.53
C ASP A 76 4.64 -7.66 -16.68
N ASP A 77 5.19 -6.59 -17.24
CA ASP A 77 6.18 -6.66 -18.33
C ASP A 77 7.43 -7.40 -17.85
N LEU A 78 7.93 -7.10 -16.64
CA LEU A 78 9.07 -7.80 -16.05
C LEU A 78 8.78 -9.29 -15.80
N SER A 79 7.60 -9.63 -15.28
CA SER A 79 7.17 -11.03 -15.13
C SER A 79 7.19 -11.77 -16.47
N SER A 80 6.68 -11.14 -17.54
CA SER A 80 6.70 -11.70 -18.89
C SER A 80 8.13 -11.89 -19.41
N GLU A 81 8.99 -10.90 -19.23
CA GLU A 81 10.41 -10.94 -19.63
C GLU A 81 11.18 -12.04 -18.89
N ILE A 82 10.94 -12.24 -17.59
CA ILE A 82 11.54 -13.33 -16.82
C ILE A 82 11.11 -14.68 -17.37
N LYS A 83 9.80 -14.88 -17.59
CA LYS A 83 9.24 -16.12 -18.16
C LYS A 83 9.77 -16.44 -19.56
N LYS A 84 10.24 -15.42 -20.30
CA LYS A 84 10.87 -15.55 -21.62
C LYS A 84 12.38 -15.79 -21.57
N GLY A 85 12.98 -15.93 -20.38
CA GLY A 85 14.38 -16.29 -20.22
C GLY A 85 15.33 -15.11 -20.01
N SER A 86 14.87 -14.02 -19.38
CA SER A 86 15.77 -12.94 -18.96
C SER A 86 16.85 -13.43 -17.99
N THR A 87 18.04 -12.88 -18.11
CA THR A 87 19.16 -13.12 -17.18
C THR A 87 19.01 -12.27 -15.91
N VAL A 88 19.64 -12.68 -14.81
CA VAL A 88 19.63 -11.92 -13.55
C VAL A 88 20.03 -10.44 -13.73
N PRO A 89 21.11 -10.09 -14.48
CA PRO A 89 21.43 -8.68 -14.72
C PRO A 89 20.33 -7.90 -15.44
N GLN A 90 19.63 -8.50 -16.40
CA GLN A 90 18.51 -7.85 -17.10
C GLN A 90 17.34 -7.59 -16.14
N VAL A 91 17.03 -8.55 -15.25
CA VAL A 91 16.00 -8.38 -14.22
C VAL A 91 16.36 -7.24 -13.26
N LEU A 92 17.61 -7.18 -12.79
CA LEU A 92 18.05 -6.12 -11.88
C LEU A 92 17.95 -4.72 -12.51
N VAL A 93 18.28 -4.59 -13.80
CA VAL A 93 18.09 -3.33 -14.54
C VAL A 93 16.62 -2.90 -14.54
N LYS A 94 15.70 -3.84 -14.78
CA LYS A 94 14.25 -3.56 -14.79
C LYS A 94 13.73 -3.24 -13.39
N MET A 95 14.21 -3.92 -12.36
CA MET A 95 13.88 -3.61 -10.96
C MET A 95 14.36 -2.21 -10.56
N HIS A 96 15.54 -1.78 -11.01
CA HIS A 96 16.00 -0.40 -10.83
C HIS A 96 15.07 0.61 -11.53
N GLN A 97 14.61 0.33 -12.75
CA GLN A 97 13.65 1.21 -13.43
C GLN A 97 12.30 1.28 -12.71
N ILE A 98 11.80 0.17 -12.16
CA ILE A 98 10.58 0.12 -11.35
C ILE A 98 10.75 0.96 -10.07
N THR A 99 11.85 0.78 -9.34
CA THR A 99 12.11 1.51 -8.09
C THR A 99 12.29 3.02 -8.32
N ASN A 100 12.84 3.44 -9.46
CA ASN A 100 12.89 4.86 -9.83
C ASN A 100 11.49 5.49 -9.99
N ARG A 101 10.48 4.72 -10.39
CA ARG A 101 9.08 5.21 -10.42
C ARG A 101 8.54 5.45 -9.01
N CYS A 102 8.92 4.62 -8.05
CA CYS A 102 8.57 4.82 -6.64
C CYS A 102 9.18 6.13 -6.12
N ILE A 103 10.45 6.41 -6.44
CA ILE A 103 11.13 7.66 -6.06
C ILE A 103 10.41 8.87 -6.67
N ALA A 104 10.19 8.86 -7.99
CA ALA A 104 9.51 9.96 -8.69
C ALA A 104 8.10 10.24 -8.13
N CYS A 105 7.34 9.18 -7.81
CA CYS A 105 6.04 9.33 -7.17
C CYS A 105 6.17 9.94 -5.77
N HIS A 106 7.09 9.47 -4.94
CA HIS A 106 7.25 9.96 -3.56
C HIS A 106 7.83 11.38 -3.45
N GLU A 107 8.52 11.86 -4.48
CA GLU A 107 8.98 13.26 -4.57
C GLU A 107 7.83 14.23 -4.81
N THR A 108 6.85 13.82 -5.62
CA THR A 108 5.78 14.67 -6.13
C THR A 108 4.46 14.50 -5.38
N ASN A 109 4.20 13.32 -4.83
CA ASN A 109 2.89 12.93 -4.31
C ASN A 109 2.93 12.66 -2.80
N ARG A 110 1.99 13.28 -2.07
CA ARG A 110 1.77 13.06 -0.63
C ARG A 110 0.29 12.76 -0.34
N LEU A 111 0.06 11.69 0.44
CA LEU A 111 -1.27 11.24 0.86
C LEU A 111 -1.67 11.86 2.21
N GLY A 112 -2.49 12.90 2.16
CA GLY A 112 -3.15 13.48 3.33
C GLY A 112 -4.43 12.72 3.69
N SER A 113 -4.81 12.77 4.96
CA SER A 113 -6.12 12.28 5.43
C SER A 113 -7.01 13.47 5.79
N ILE A 114 -8.27 13.46 5.34
CA ILE A 114 -9.28 14.35 5.91
C ILE A 114 -9.71 13.76 7.25
N THR A 115 -9.24 14.33 8.35
CA THR A 115 -9.87 14.15 9.65
C THR A 115 -11.05 15.11 9.73
N PRO A 116 -12.29 14.64 9.99
CA PRO A 116 -13.38 15.55 10.34
C PRO A 116 -12.92 16.33 11.57
N LYS A 117 -12.88 17.66 11.47
CA LYS A 117 -12.80 18.49 12.67
C LYS A 117 -14.13 18.33 13.39
N PHE A 118 -14.11 17.72 14.57
CA PHE A 118 -15.22 17.82 15.50
C PHE A 118 -15.24 19.25 16.04
N ASP A 119 -15.88 20.15 15.30
CA ASP A 119 -16.20 21.48 15.81
C ASP A 119 -17.33 21.27 16.83
N GLY A 120 -17.01 21.37 18.12
CA GLY A 120 -17.81 20.90 19.27
C GLY A 120 -19.19 21.53 19.50
N LEU A 121 -19.89 21.96 18.45
CA LEU A 121 -21.20 22.61 18.48
C LEU A 121 -22.39 21.66 18.24
N THR A 122 -22.17 20.37 17.94
CA THR A 122 -23.26 19.41 17.67
C THR A 122 -23.21 18.13 18.52
N ALA A 123 -22.46 18.11 19.62
CA ALA A 123 -22.54 17.03 20.60
C ALA A 123 -23.78 17.18 21.52
N GLN A 124 -24.98 17.09 20.93
CA GLN A 124 -26.23 16.97 21.66
C GLN A 124 -27.06 15.76 21.23
N PHE A 125 -26.43 14.68 20.75
CA PHE A 125 -27.14 13.40 20.62
C PHE A 125 -26.27 12.22 21.07
N ALA A 126 -26.45 11.89 22.36
CA ALA A 126 -26.60 10.55 22.92
C ALA A 126 -25.54 9.47 22.58
N PHE A 127 -24.47 9.42 23.37
CA PHE A 127 -23.92 8.12 23.81
C PHE A 127 -24.69 7.66 25.05
N HIS A 128 -25.78 6.92 24.84
CA HIS A 128 -26.33 6.10 25.90
C HIS A 128 -25.46 4.84 26.07
N ARG A 129 -24.67 4.86 27.15
CA ARG A 129 -24.55 3.74 28.10
C ARG A 129 -24.08 2.39 27.54
N TRP A 130 -22.75 2.22 27.47
CA TRP A 130 -22.10 0.91 27.63
C TRP A 130 -21.25 0.96 28.90
N ASP A 131 -21.84 0.48 30.01
CA ASP A 131 -21.12 0.16 31.24
C ASP A 131 -20.36 -1.16 31.02
N MET A 132 -19.02 -1.13 31.04
CA MET A 132 -18.21 -2.35 31.18
C MET A 132 -17.97 -2.64 32.66
N PRO A 133 -18.25 -3.87 33.16
CA PRO A 133 -17.98 -4.20 34.55
C PRO A 133 -16.48 -4.50 34.74
N THR A 134 -15.81 -3.76 35.61
CA THR A 134 -14.52 -4.19 36.18
C THR A 134 -14.77 -4.95 37.47
N ALA A 135 -14.33 -6.20 37.53
CA ALA A 135 -14.20 -6.94 38.79
C ALA A 135 -13.09 -8.00 38.66
N PRO A 136 -12.52 -8.50 39.77
CA PRO A 136 -11.92 -7.71 40.85
C PRO A 136 -10.57 -8.31 41.31
N GLY A 137 -9.77 -7.51 42.03
CA GLY A 137 -9.14 -8.07 43.24
C GLY A 137 -7.72 -7.64 43.60
N LEU A 138 -7.68 -6.83 44.67
CA LEU A 138 -6.82 -6.95 45.88
C LEU A 138 -5.29 -6.76 45.69
N ASN A 139 -4.56 -5.94 46.47
CA ASN A 139 -4.75 -5.46 47.83
C ASN A 139 -3.67 -4.41 48.14
N GLY A 140 -3.89 -3.56 49.15
CA GLY A 140 -2.78 -3.00 49.95
C GLY A 140 -2.66 -1.48 50.10
N LYS A 141 -3.44 -0.92 51.04
CA LYS A 141 -3.09 0.09 52.08
C LYS A 141 -2.06 1.20 51.74
N ASN A 142 -2.44 2.49 51.89
CA ASN A 142 -2.26 3.27 53.14
C ASN A 142 -2.69 4.75 53.05
N SER A 143 -3.15 5.29 54.19
CA SER A 143 -3.18 6.70 54.66
C SER A 143 -4.03 7.73 53.87
N GLN A 144 -4.97 8.47 54.46
CA GLN A 144 -5.15 8.97 55.83
C GLN A 144 -6.62 8.90 56.27
#